data_AF-A0A373LHR5-F1
#
_entry.id   AF-A0A373LHR5-F1
#
_cell.length_a   1.000
_cell.length_b   1.000
_cell.length_c   1.000
_cell.angle_alpha   90.00
_cell.angle_beta   90.00
_cell.angle_gamma   90.00
#
_symmetry.space_group_name_H-M   'P 1'
#
loop_
_entity.id
_entity.type
_entity.pdbx_description
1 polymer ?
#
loop_
_entity_poly.entity_id
_entity_poly.type
_entity_poly.pdbx_seq_one_letter_code
_entity_poly.pdbx_strand_id
1 'polypeptide(L)'
;MFKVEDNKKKTGKYLKKLILDKYKSQRQFCKAFLEMRDGKVDEALLEKFTTKISAITRGEGTVQTYDLPIFCELLDVSCEQILSAGKCYKPVKSHITNYEVAFSKDKKVWESYMNREDKLFLNYDEYGKSVVDYALEFHNYDFIKYLMKTGHLNFVDNSKWEREFTFGLSTDIKRREIGYNDIWPIAHRLGVPESLVYEERLRTKAITLAIENHDYECLEELKARINPAIYNLTIFDNRGEWLEEQRDDELIETIANADEKIIDYYTEEFVIEDINKREHTFMFPYLNRVVAIMIKNKNPMVGSVLDKAIKHNRDALEQLKQQLDEYTDILYRERTAMFNDKDDDELIKEYKEQRHREAEYWAKQGLYYKEDDGMLSYHYSPDKRKFEGMLTNIISVGCKSKDTEIAEKINELNGLVKNIIELGKHE
;
A
#
# COMPACT_ATOMS: atom_id res chain seq x y z
N MET A 1 23.93 -36.68 -8.23
CA MET A 1 25.22 -37.25 -7.77
C MET A 1 26.31 -36.70 -8.69
N PHE A 2 27.38 -36.08 -8.17
CA PHE A 2 28.45 -35.49 -8.99
C PHE A 2 29.66 -36.44 -9.05
N LYS A 3 30.43 -36.40 -10.14
CA LYS A 3 31.64 -37.20 -10.30
C LYS A 3 32.85 -36.38 -9.88
N VAL A 4 33.62 -36.90 -8.92
CA VAL A 4 34.91 -36.32 -8.52
C VAL A 4 35.89 -36.46 -9.69
N GLU A 5 36.70 -35.43 -9.93
CA GLU A 5 37.77 -35.49 -10.94
C GLU A 5 38.94 -36.32 -10.38
N ASP A 6 39.14 -37.50 -10.96
CA ASP A 6 40.20 -38.43 -10.57
C ASP A 6 41.61 -37.86 -10.88
N ASN A 7 41.71 -36.92 -11.82
CA ASN A 7 42.97 -36.27 -12.17
C ASN A 7 43.28 -35.07 -11.26
N LYS A 8 44.10 -35.31 -10.24
CA LYS A 8 44.59 -34.28 -9.30
C LYS A 8 45.23 -33.06 -9.96
N LYS A 9 45.87 -33.20 -11.14
CA LYS A 9 46.43 -32.05 -11.87
C LYS A 9 45.37 -31.12 -12.42
N LYS A 10 44.20 -31.65 -12.83
CA LYS A 10 43.08 -30.83 -13.30
C LYS A 10 42.47 -30.03 -12.14
N THR A 11 42.23 -30.70 -11.02
CA THR A 11 41.75 -30.05 -9.79
C THR A 11 42.73 -29.00 -9.29
N GLY A 12 44.03 -29.31 -9.27
CA GLY A 12 45.09 -28.37 -8.88
C GLY A 12 45.18 -27.15 -9.80
N LYS A 13 45.10 -27.34 -11.12
CA LYS A 13 45.10 -26.24 -12.11
C LYS A 13 43.87 -25.35 -11.96
N TYR A 14 42.71 -25.96 -11.72
CA TYR A 14 41.47 -25.23 -11.49
C TYR A 14 41.53 -24.41 -10.20
N LEU A 15 41.98 -25.02 -9.10
CA LEU A 15 42.14 -24.34 -7.83
C LEU A 15 43.15 -23.19 -7.91
N LYS A 16 44.24 -23.38 -8.66
CA LYS A 16 45.22 -22.31 -8.93
C LYS A 16 44.56 -21.13 -9.64
N LYS A 17 43.70 -21.40 -10.62
CA LYS A 17 42.96 -20.36 -11.33
C LYS A 17 42.06 -19.58 -10.36
N LEU A 18 41.21 -20.27 -9.60
CA LEU A 18 40.32 -19.63 -8.60
C LEU A 18 41.07 -18.76 -7.60
N ILE A 19 42.21 -19.26 -7.07
CA ILE A 19 43.04 -18.51 -6.14
C ILE A 19 43.58 -17.23 -6.79
N LEU A 20 44.07 -17.29 -8.03
CA LEU A 20 44.67 -16.14 -8.70
C LEU A 20 43.63 -15.15 -9.24
N ASP A 21 42.42 -15.62 -9.54
CA ASP A 21 41.30 -14.77 -9.94
C ASP A 21 40.84 -13.89 -8.75
N LYS A 22 40.87 -14.41 -7.51
CA LYS A 22 40.41 -13.69 -6.30
C LYS A 22 41.51 -13.07 -5.45
N TYR A 23 42.73 -13.60 -5.47
CA TYR A 23 43.87 -13.14 -4.67
C TYR A 23 45.09 -12.86 -5.56
N LYS A 24 45.88 -11.82 -5.25
CA LYS A 24 47.05 -11.46 -6.06
C LYS A 24 48.15 -12.53 -6.05
N SER A 25 48.15 -13.44 -5.07
CA SER A 25 49.09 -14.55 -4.99
C SER A 25 48.58 -15.69 -4.10
N GLN A 26 49.17 -16.87 -4.25
CA GLN A 26 48.93 -18.02 -3.36
C GLN A 26 49.25 -17.70 -1.90
N ARG A 27 50.28 -16.89 -1.62
CA ARG A 27 50.65 -16.50 -0.24
C ARG A 27 49.56 -15.66 0.41
N GLN A 28 48.91 -14.76 -0.34
CA GLN A 28 47.78 -13.97 0.19
C GLN A 28 46.58 -14.85 0.52
N PHE A 29 46.23 -15.79 -0.36
CA PHE A 29 45.19 -16.78 -0.06
C PHE A 29 45.52 -17.60 1.19
N CYS A 30 46.77 -18.05 1.35
CA CYS A 30 47.21 -18.76 2.56
C CYS A 30 47.06 -17.93 3.83
N LYS A 31 47.30 -16.61 3.74
CA LYS A 31 47.12 -15.68 4.85
C LYS A 31 45.65 -15.62 5.29
N ALA A 32 44.74 -15.39 4.34
CA ALA A 32 43.31 -15.38 4.58
C ALA A 32 42.80 -16.73 5.12
N PHE A 33 43.34 -17.84 4.62
CA PHE A 33 43.03 -19.19 5.10
C PHE A 33 43.42 -19.39 6.57
N LEU A 34 44.63 -19.00 6.96
CA LEU A 34 45.10 -19.16 8.34
C LEU A 34 44.39 -18.20 9.30
N GLU A 35 44.06 -16.98 8.86
CA GLU A 35 43.22 -16.06 9.63
C GLU A 35 41.84 -16.66 9.91
N MET A 36 41.20 -17.26 8.90
CA MET A 36 39.88 -17.88 9.06
C MET A 36 39.91 -19.17 9.90
N ARG A 37 40.96 -19.99 9.76
CA ARG A 37 41.06 -21.27 10.50
C ARG A 37 41.51 -21.09 11.94
N ASP A 38 42.53 -20.26 12.17
CA ASP A 38 43.29 -20.21 13.43
C ASP A 38 43.15 -18.84 14.15
N GLY A 39 42.51 -17.84 13.53
CA GLY A 39 42.33 -16.49 14.09
C GLY A 39 43.60 -15.64 14.14
N LYS A 40 44.75 -16.19 13.73
CA LYS A 40 46.06 -15.53 13.73
C LYS A 40 46.97 -16.11 12.64
N VAL A 41 47.92 -15.31 12.18
CA VAL A 41 48.92 -15.72 11.18
C VAL A 41 50.27 -15.88 11.87
N ASP A 42 50.76 -17.11 11.90
CA ASP A 42 52.14 -17.45 12.28
C ASP A 42 52.97 -17.64 11.01
N GLU A 43 54.14 -17.00 10.93
CA GLU A 43 55.00 -17.00 9.73
C GLU A 43 55.50 -18.42 9.36
N ALA A 44 55.78 -19.26 10.35
CA ALA A 44 56.23 -20.63 10.13
C ALA A 44 55.07 -21.54 9.68
N LEU A 45 53.85 -21.29 10.16
CA LEU A 45 52.63 -21.96 9.65
C LEU A 45 52.30 -21.48 8.24
N LEU A 46 52.49 -20.19 7.94
CA LEU A 46 52.26 -19.60 6.61
C LEU A 46 53.18 -20.21 5.56
N GLU A 47 54.46 -20.41 5.86
CA GLU A 47 55.41 -21.03 4.93
C GLU A 47 55.06 -22.50 4.65
N LYS A 48 54.74 -23.26 5.71
CA LYS A 48 54.29 -24.66 5.58
C LYS A 48 53.00 -24.78 4.76
N PHE A 49 52.03 -23.91 5.04
CA PHE A 49 50.75 -23.94 4.33
C PHE A 49 50.89 -23.47 2.87
N THR A 50 51.72 -22.46 2.60
CA THR A 50 52.05 -22.04 1.23
C THR A 50 52.65 -23.20 0.43
N THR A 51 53.59 -23.94 1.02
CA THR A 51 54.17 -25.14 0.39
C THR A 51 53.10 -26.21 0.10
N LYS A 52 52.17 -26.43 1.04
CA LYS A 52 51.03 -27.34 0.86
C LYS A 52 50.12 -26.89 -0.30
N ILE A 53 49.78 -25.61 -0.39
CA ILE A 53 48.98 -25.04 -1.50
C ILE A 53 49.72 -25.17 -2.84
N SER A 54 51.03 -24.92 -2.87
CA SER A 54 51.83 -25.09 -4.09
C SER A 54 51.89 -26.56 -4.54
N ALA A 55 51.91 -27.52 -3.62
CA ALA A 55 51.81 -28.95 -3.96
C ALA A 55 50.41 -29.31 -4.51
N ILE A 56 49.33 -28.83 -3.87
CA ILE A 56 47.95 -29.07 -4.34
C ILE A 56 47.75 -28.47 -5.74
N THR A 57 48.18 -27.24 -5.97
CA THR A 57 48.00 -26.54 -7.26
C THR A 57 48.84 -27.13 -8.40
N ARG A 58 49.92 -27.86 -8.09
CA ARG A 58 50.67 -28.68 -9.07
C ARG A 58 50.08 -30.08 -9.29
N GLY A 59 49.07 -30.47 -8.51
CA GLY A 59 48.46 -31.80 -8.54
C GLY A 59 49.28 -32.88 -7.82
N GLU A 60 50.24 -32.47 -6.99
CA GLU A 60 51.08 -33.35 -6.14
C GLU A 60 50.41 -33.62 -4.79
N GLY A 61 49.42 -32.82 -4.40
CA GLY A 61 48.63 -32.97 -3.18
C GLY A 61 47.12 -32.86 -3.42
N THR A 62 46.33 -33.14 -2.38
CA THR A 62 44.87 -32.98 -2.38
C THR A 62 44.44 -32.05 -1.26
N VAL A 63 43.36 -31.30 -1.51
CA VAL A 63 42.67 -30.57 -0.44
C VAL A 63 42.12 -31.61 0.54
N GLN A 64 42.35 -31.38 1.83
CA GLN A 64 41.87 -32.26 2.87
C GLN A 64 40.41 -31.96 3.17
N THR A 65 39.62 -32.98 3.50
CA THR A 65 38.17 -32.82 3.70
C THR A 65 37.83 -31.77 4.77
N TYR A 66 38.64 -31.68 5.83
CA TYR A 66 38.45 -30.68 6.89
C TYR A 66 38.83 -29.25 6.47
N ASP A 67 39.70 -29.09 5.47
CA ASP A 67 40.08 -27.77 4.95
C ASP A 67 39.04 -27.29 3.90
N LEU A 68 38.31 -28.21 3.27
CA LEU A 68 37.45 -27.95 2.12
C LEU A 68 36.38 -26.86 2.38
N PRO A 69 35.69 -26.79 3.53
CA PRO A 69 34.72 -25.72 3.80
C PRO A 69 35.35 -24.32 3.74
N ILE A 70 36.56 -24.16 4.26
CA ILE A 70 37.28 -22.87 4.27
C ILE A 70 37.71 -22.48 2.84
N PHE A 71 38.09 -23.46 2.01
CA PHE A 71 38.32 -23.21 0.58
C PHE A 71 37.04 -22.77 -0.13
N CYS A 72 35.91 -23.43 0.14
CA CYS A 72 34.62 -23.11 -0.46
C CYS A 72 34.19 -21.67 -0.10
N GLU A 73 34.35 -21.27 1.17
CA GLU A 73 34.09 -19.90 1.66
C GLU A 73 35.02 -18.85 1.03
N LEU A 74 36.33 -19.06 1.12
CA LEU A 74 37.31 -18.07 0.65
C LEU A 74 37.32 -17.92 -0.86
N LEU A 75 37.04 -18.98 -1.61
CA LEU A 75 37.04 -18.94 -3.08
C LEU A 75 35.67 -18.73 -3.68
N ASP A 76 34.62 -18.68 -2.86
CA ASP A 76 33.24 -18.45 -3.30
C ASP A 76 32.72 -19.50 -4.28
N VAL A 77 32.99 -20.77 -3.99
CA VAL A 77 32.65 -21.91 -4.87
C VAL A 77 32.17 -23.10 -4.05
N SER A 78 31.33 -23.96 -4.66
CA SER A 78 30.91 -25.20 -4.00
C SER A 78 32.03 -26.22 -3.93
N CYS A 79 31.93 -27.10 -2.93
CA CYS A 79 32.89 -28.15 -2.74
C CYS A 79 32.81 -29.18 -3.90
N GLU A 80 31.63 -29.34 -4.51
CA GLU A 80 31.43 -30.06 -5.77
C GLU A 80 32.17 -29.43 -6.95
N GLN A 81 32.17 -28.10 -7.04
CA GLN A 81 32.89 -27.37 -8.09
C GLN A 81 34.40 -27.53 -7.95
N ILE A 82 34.94 -27.48 -6.73
CA ILE A 82 36.35 -27.78 -6.47
C ILE A 82 36.65 -29.25 -6.85
N LEU A 83 35.90 -30.20 -6.29
CA LEU A 83 36.17 -31.64 -6.45
C LEU A 83 35.96 -32.16 -7.87
N SER A 84 35.13 -31.49 -8.68
CA SER A 84 34.90 -31.82 -10.10
C SER A 84 35.83 -31.05 -11.07
N ALA A 85 36.77 -30.25 -10.55
CA ALA A 85 37.62 -29.34 -11.33
C ALA A 85 36.82 -28.38 -12.23
N GLY A 86 35.72 -27.83 -11.71
CA GLY A 86 34.87 -26.84 -12.38
C GLY A 86 33.86 -27.43 -13.37
N LYS A 87 33.62 -28.74 -13.35
CA LYS A 87 32.66 -29.41 -14.24
C LYS A 87 31.25 -29.50 -13.66
N CYS A 88 31.13 -29.49 -12.35
CA CYS A 88 29.86 -29.48 -11.64
C CYS A 88 29.72 -28.15 -10.92
N TYR A 89 28.77 -27.34 -11.36
CA TYR A 89 28.38 -26.14 -10.64
C TYR A 89 27.19 -26.51 -9.77
N LYS A 90 27.38 -26.41 -8.46
CA LYS A 90 26.27 -26.42 -7.51
C LYS A 90 26.13 -25.04 -6.88
N PRO A 91 24.89 -24.60 -6.61
CA PRO A 91 24.66 -23.39 -5.85
C PRO A 91 25.46 -23.42 -4.54
N VAL A 92 26.31 -22.43 -4.33
CA VAL A 92 26.91 -22.17 -3.02
C VAL A 92 26.00 -21.25 -2.21
N LYS A 93 26.10 -21.31 -0.88
CA LYS A 93 25.39 -20.39 0.04
C LYS A 93 25.67 -18.89 -0.21
N SER A 94 26.63 -18.58 -1.07
CA SER A 94 27.00 -17.22 -1.45
C SER A 94 26.25 -16.66 -2.66
N HIS A 95 25.33 -17.44 -3.26
CA HIS A 95 24.36 -16.89 -4.20
C HIS A 95 23.30 -16.14 -3.43
N ILE A 96 23.58 -14.88 -3.13
CA ILE A 96 22.61 -13.96 -2.53
C ILE A 96 21.36 -13.88 -3.42
N THR A 97 20.22 -14.26 -2.84
CA THR A 97 18.91 -14.28 -3.51
C THR A 97 18.05 -13.08 -3.14
N ASN A 98 17.01 -12.80 -3.94
CA ASN A 98 15.96 -11.83 -3.59
C ASN A 98 15.39 -12.12 -2.19
N TYR A 99 15.18 -13.40 -1.87
CA TYR A 99 14.68 -13.88 -0.58
C TYR A 99 15.62 -13.48 0.58
N GLU A 100 16.91 -13.82 0.48
CA GLU A 100 17.87 -13.56 1.56
C GLU A 100 18.10 -12.06 1.79
N VAL A 101 18.12 -11.27 0.71
CA VAL A 101 18.27 -9.80 0.79
C VAL A 101 17.06 -9.19 1.48
N ALA A 102 15.86 -9.60 1.05
CA ALA A 102 14.61 -9.12 1.62
C ALA A 102 14.44 -9.52 3.09
N PHE A 103 14.97 -10.67 3.50
CA PHE A 103 14.93 -11.11 4.91
C PHE A 103 15.99 -10.40 5.77
N SER A 104 17.12 -10.02 5.18
CA SER A 104 18.22 -9.36 5.87
C SER A 104 17.78 -8.04 6.51
N LYS A 105 18.28 -7.76 7.71
CA LYS A 105 18.18 -6.45 8.40
C LYS A 105 19.45 -5.61 8.28
N ASP A 106 20.45 -6.09 7.54
CA ASP A 106 21.72 -5.39 7.35
C ASP A 106 21.71 -4.53 6.08
N LYS A 107 21.76 -3.22 6.27
CA LYS A 107 21.83 -2.23 5.19
C LYS A 107 23.00 -2.47 4.23
N LYS A 108 24.13 -3.00 4.70
CA LYS A 108 25.27 -3.31 3.83
C LYS A 108 24.96 -4.44 2.85
N VAL A 109 24.14 -5.41 3.27
CA VAL A 109 23.67 -6.50 2.40
C VAL A 109 22.80 -5.92 1.29
N TRP A 110 21.86 -5.04 1.64
CA TRP A 110 21.02 -4.35 0.67
C TRP A 110 21.86 -3.51 -0.30
N GLU A 111 22.72 -2.63 0.21
CA GLU A 111 23.58 -1.78 -0.61
C GLU A 111 24.48 -2.59 -1.53
N SER A 112 25.11 -3.67 -1.02
CA SER A 112 25.95 -4.54 -1.84
C SER A 112 25.16 -5.25 -2.92
N TYR A 113 23.91 -5.64 -2.66
CA TYR A 113 23.06 -6.33 -3.62
C TYR A 113 22.52 -5.40 -4.72
N MET A 114 22.07 -4.20 -4.32
CA MET A 114 21.50 -3.21 -5.23
C MET A 114 22.56 -2.54 -6.12
N ASN A 115 23.83 -2.53 -5.69
CA ASN A 115 24.95 -1.99 -6.48
C ASN A 115 25.66 -3.02 -7.36
N ARG A 116 25.16 -4.26 -7.47
CA ARG A 116 25.78 -5.28 -8.31
C ARG A 116 25.74 -4.86 -9.78
N GLU A 117 26.86 -5.07 -10.48
CA GLU A 117 26.96 -4.77 -11.92
C GLU A 117 25.96 -5.56 -12.76
N ASP A 118 25.63 -6.79 -12.35
CA ASP A 118 24.67 -7.66 -13.04
C ASP A 118 23.19 -7.30 -12.79
N LYS A 119 22.91 -6.39 -11.84
CA LYS A 119 21.57 -5.90 -11.49
C LYS A 119 20.55 -7.02 -11.30
N LEU A 120 20.95 -8.13 -10.65
CA LEU A 120 20.07 -9.27 -10.39
C LEU A 120 18.76 -8.87 -9.69
N PHE A 121 18.80 -7.86 -8.82
CA PHE A 121 17.64 -7.35 -8.08
C PHE A 121 16.48 -6.86 -8.97
N LEU A 122 16.73 -6.55 -10.25
CA LEU A 122 15.69 -6.18 -11.21
C LEU A 122 14.89 -7.37 -11.73
N ASN A 123 15.34 -8.60 -11.44
CA ASN A 123 14.74 -9.82 -11.95
C ASN A 123 13.95 -10.55 -10.88
N TYR A 124 12.94 -11.28 -11.34
CA TYR A 124 12.12 -12.17 -10.54
C TYR A 124 12.81 -13.52 -10.39
N ASP A 125 12.63 -14.17 -9.25
CA ASP A 125 13.15 -15.52 -9.03
C ASP A 125 12.26 -16.60 -9.68
N GLU A 126 12.61 -17.87 -9.46
CA GLU A 126 11.85 -19.02 -9.97
C GLU A 126 10.42 -19.13 -9.44
N TYR A 127 10.11 -18.44 -8.33
CA TYR A 127 8.76 -18.36 -7.76
C TYR A 127 7.95 -17.20 -8.33
N GLY A 128 8.53 -16.42 -9.25
CA GLY A 128 7.90 -15.23 -9.79
C GLY A 128 7.75 -14.13 -8.74
N LYS A 129 8.73 -13.99 -7.83
CA LYS A 129 8.79 -12.92 -6.85
C LYS A 129 10.04 -12.06 -7.00
N SER A 130 9.86 -10.76 -6.85
CA SER A 130 10.95 -9.80 -6.71
C SER A 130 11.46 -9.70 -5.29
N VAL A 131 12.57 -8.99 -5.12
CA VAL A 131 13.06 -8.59 -3.79
C VAL A 131 12.03 -7.72 -3.03
N VAL A 132 11.21 -6.92 -3.74
CA VAL A 132 10.15 -6.09 -3.15
C VAL A 132 9.03 -6.96 -2.60
N ASP A 133 8.58 -7.96 -3.38
CA ASP A 133 7.51 -8.87 -2.96
C ASP A 133 7.89 -9.59 -1.66
N TYR A 134 9.12 -10.10 -1.58
CA TYR A 134 9.63 -10.71 -0.34
C TYR A 134 9.81 -9.70 0.80
N ALA A 135 10.24 -8.48 0.51
CA ALA A 135 10.43 -7.47 1.56
C ALA A 135 9.09 -7.11 2.22
N LEU A 136 8.01 -7.07 1.44
CA LEU A 136 6.65 -6.93 1.95
C LEU A 136 6.21 -8.17 2.74
N GLU A 137 6.43 -9.38 2.23
CA GLU A 137 6.08 -10.63 2.91
C GLU A 137 6.81 -10.83 4.25
N PHE A 138 8.05 -10.37 4.37
CA PHE A 138 8.82 -10.42 5.62
C PHE A 138 8.60 -9.22 6.53
N HIS A 139 7.69 -8.30 6.17
CA HIS A 139 7.47 -7.05 6.89
C HIS A 139 8.80 -6.30 7.12
N ASN A 140 9.68 -6.29 6.12
CA ASN A 140 10.98 -5.63 6.20
C ASN A 140 10.91 -4.14 5.87
N TYR A 141 10.26 -3.39 6.77
CA TYR A 141 9.97 -1.98 6.56
C TYR A 141 11.20 -1.10 6.34
N ASP A 142 12.29 -1.33 7.07
CA ASP A 142 13.55 -0.59 6.89
C ASP A 142 14.09 -0.73 5.45
N PHE A 143 13.95 -1.91 4.85
CA PHE A 143 14.36 -2.14 3.48
C PHE A 143 13.39 -1.49 2.48
N ILE A 144 12.08 -1.52 2.74
CA ILE A 144 11.09 -0.76 1.94
C ILE A 144 11.42 0.74 1.96
N LYS A 145 11.71 1.33 3.12
CA LYS A 145 12.15 2.73 3.25
C LYS A 145 13.46 2.99 2.51
N TYR A 146 14.41 2.06 2.56
CA TYR A 146 15.63 2.15 1.76
C TYR A 146 15.31 2.21 0.26
N LEU A 147 14.43 1.35 -0.24
CA LEU A 147 14.02 1.31 -1.64
C LEU A 147 13.27 2.58 -2.06
N MET A 148 12.43 3.14 -1.17
CA MET A 148 11.79 4.44 -1.40
C MET A 148 12.82 5.56 -1.50
N LYS A 149 13.72 5.65 -0.52
CA LYS A 149 14.78 6.68 -0.48
C LYS A 149 15.73 6.63 -1.67
N THR A 150 15.97 5.45 -2.22
CA THR A 150 16.85 5.24 -3.37
C THR A 150 16.14 5.36 -4.72
N GLY A 151 14.82 5.59 -4.72
CA GLY A 151 14.02 5.77 -5.92
C GLY A 151 13.66 4.48 -6.65
N HIS A 152 13.81 3.31 -6.00
CA HIS A 152 13.33 2.03 -6.53
C HIS A 152 11.84 1.80 -6.24
N LEU A 153 11.30 2.52 -5.26
CA LEU A 153 9.88 2.64 -5.00
C LEU A 153 9.51 4.12 -4.96
N ASN A 154 8.56 4.57 -5.79
CA ASN A 154 8.16 5.98 -5.79
C ASN A 154 6.64 6.08 -5.77
N PHE A 155 6.11 6.94 -4.90
CA PHE A 155 4.71 7.30 -4.95
C PHE A 155 4.37 7.86 -6.33
N VAL A 156 3.31 7.36 -6.92
CA VAL A 156 2.79 7.82 -8.20
C VAL A 156 1.33 8.21 -8.06
N ASP A 157 1.06 9.44 -8.49
CA ASP A 157 -0.27 9.99 -8.58
C ASP A 157 -0.84 9.70 -9.98
N ASN A 158 -1.45 8.54 -10.13
CA ASN A 158 -2.13 8.11 -11.34
C ASN A 158 -3.60 8.57 -11.36
N SER A 159 -3.96 9.60 -10.57
CA SER A 159 -5.34 10.11 -10.52
C SER A 159 -5.85 10.57 -11.89
N LYS A 160 -4.96 11.03 -12.77
CA LYS A 160 -5.34 11.55 -14.10
C LYS A 160 -5.31 10.51 -15.22
N TRP A 161 -5.21 9.23 -14.92
CA TRP A 161 -5.19 8.20 -15.96
C TRP A 161 -6.56 8.12 -16.65
N GLU A 162 -6.56 8.02 -17.98
CA GLU A 162 -7.70 8.34 -18.87
C GLU A 162 -9.01 7.58 -18.58
N ARG A 163 -8.97 6.53 -17.77
CA ARG A 163 -10.15 5.71 -17.43
C ARG A 163 -10.37 5.49 -15.93
N GLU A 164 -9.41 5.78 -15.05
CA GLU A 164 -9.51 5.57 -13.60
C GLU A 164 -8.54 6.46 -12.81
N PHE A 165 -8.90 6.74 -11.56
CA PHE A 165 -8.08 7.46 -10.61
C PHE A 165 -7.43 6.44 -9.68
N THR A 166 -6.10 6.37 -9.67
CA THR A 166 -5.38 5.47 -8.76
C THR A 166 -4.16 6.14 -8.13
N PHE A 167 -3.82 5.72 -6.92
CA PHE A 167 -2.55 6.05 -6.27
C PHE A 167 -1.78 4.75 -6.12
N GLY A 168 -0.51 4.80 -6.47
CA GLY A 168 0.33 3.62 -6.48
C GLY A 168 1.72 3.88 -5.95
N LEU A 169 2.46 2.79 -5.79
CA LEU A 169 3.88 2.80 -5.55
C LEU A 169 4.56 2.14 -6.75
N SER A 170 5.05 2.98 -7.67
CA SER A 170 5.77 2.54 -8.86
C SER A 170 7.11 1.91 -8.50
N THR A 171 7.58 0.98 -9.32
CA THR A 171 8.88 0.36 -9.16
C THR A 171 9.60 0.16 -10.50
N ASP A 172 10.91 0.34 -10.50
CA ASP A 172 11.80 -0.04 -11.61
C ASP A 172 12.20 -1.52 -11.54
N ILE A 173 11.92 -2.20 -10.43
CA ILE A 173 12.07 -3.65 -10.24
C ILE A 173 10.86 -4.32 -10.90
N LYS A 174 10.88 -4.35 -12.23
CA LYS A 174 9.72 -4.75 -13.02
C LYS A 174 9.55 -6.26 -13.06
N ARG A 175 8.30 -6.68 -12.87
CA ARG A 175 7.86 -8.04 -13.20
C ARG A 175 8.09 -8.34 -14.68
N ARG A 176 8.48 -9.59 -14.98
CA ARG A 176 8.40 -10.10 -16.36
C ARG A 176 6.97 -9.95 -16.86
N GLU A 177 6.78 -9.63 -18.13
CA GLU A 177 5.44 -9.67 -18.74
C GLU A 177 4.80 -11.03 -18.46
N ILE A 178 3.59 -10.98 -17.92
CA ILE A 178 2.92 -12.14 -17.38
C ILE A 178 2.26 -12.91 -18.51
N GLY A 179 2.43 -14.24 -18.51
CA GLY A 179 1.65 -15.14 -19.33
C GLY A 179 0.51 -15.76 -18.51
N TYR A 180 -0.46 -16.37 -19.19
CA TYR A 180 -1.67 -17.02 -18.63
C TYR A 180 -1.47 -18.05 -17.50
N ASN A 181 -0.22 -18.46 -17.19
CA ASN A 181 0.08 -19.54 -16.24
C ASN A 181 0.64 -19.08 -14.89
N ASP A 182 0.80 -17.77 -14.68
CA ASP A 182 1.18 -17.28 -13.35
C ASP A 182 -0.03 -17.37 -12.41
N ILE A 183 0.12 -18.04 -11.26
CA ILE A 183 -0.92 -18.07 -10.22
C ILE A 183 -1.05 -16.66 -9.67
N TRP A 184 -2.07 -15.96 -10.16
CA TRP A 184 -2.30 -14.54 -9.93
C TRP A 184 -3.36 -14.39 -8.83
N PRO A 185 -3.00 -13.92 -7.61
CA PRO A 185 -3.98 -13.63 -6.58
C PRO A 185 -4.58 -12.22 -6.70
N ILE A 186 -4.20 -11.43 -7.72
CA ILE A 186 -4.71 -10.07 -7.89
C ILE A 186 -6.00 -10.14 -8.72
N ALA A 187 -7.09 -9.53 -8.29
CA ALA A 187 -8.30 -9.49 -9.10
C ALA A 187 -8.00 -8.76 -10.42
N HIS A 188 -8.19 -9.44 -11.56
CA HIS A 188 -8.11 -8.78 -12.86
C HIS A 188 -9.28 -7.78 -12.97
N ARG A 189 -8.98 -6.48 -12.94
CA ARG A 189 -9.97 -5.43 -13.23
C ARG A 189 -10.04 -5.18 -14.73
N LEU A 190 -11.24 -5.37 -15.30
CA LEU A 190 -11.45 -5.28 -16.74
C LEU A 190 -11.11 -3.86 -17.23
N GLY A 191 -10.10 -3.74 -18.09
CA GLY A 191 -9.72 -2.46 -18.70
C GLY A 191 -8.63 -1.70 -17.95
N VAL A 192 -8.13 -2.22 -16.83
CA VAL A 192 -7.04 -1.62 -16.03
C VAL A 192 -5.72 -2.32 -16.35
N PRO A 193 -4.65 -1.58 -16.70
CA PRO A 193 -3.32 -2.15 -16.82
C PRO A 193 -2.89 -2.86 -15.53
N GLU A 194 -2.40 -4.10 -15.65
CA GLU A 194 -1.94 -4.89 -14.51
C GLU A 194 -0.88 -4.17 -13.66
N SER A 195 -0.06 -3.33 -14.30
CA SER A 195 0.93 -2.51 -13.60
C SER A 195 0.28 -1.57 -12.59
N LEU A 196 -0.84 -0.93 -12.92
CA LEU A 196 -1.52 -0.01 -12.00
C LEU A 196 -2.12 -0.76 -10.81
N VAL A 197 -2.68 -1.95 -11.04
CA VAL A 197 -3.22 -2.78 -9.95
C VAL A 197 -2.09 -3.27 -9.03
N TYR A 198 -0.93 -3.61 -9.59
CA TYR A 198 0.24 -3.97 -8.80
C TYR A 198 0.78 -2.79 -7.98
N GLU A 199 0.88 -1.60 -8.58
CA GLU A 199 1.32 -0.37 -7.89
C GLU A 199 0.39 0.01 -6.74
N GLU A 200 -0.93 -0.11 -6.93
CA GLU A 200 -1.92 0.11 -5.87
C GLU A 200 -1.71 -0.87 -4.71
N ARG A 201 -1.50 -2.16 -5.00
CA ARG A 201 -1.23 -3.17 -3.97
C ARG A 201 0.08 -2.91 -3.23
N LEU A 202 1.13 -2.51 -3.93
CA LEU A 202 2.40 -2.13 -3.32
C LEU A 202 2.21 -0.95 -2.35
N ARG A 203 1.45 0.07 -2.76
CA ARG A 203 1.12 1.20 -1.91
C ARG A 203 0.36 0.75 -0.66
N THR A 204 -0.71 -0.03 -0.80
CA THR A 204 -1.51 -0.51 0.34
C THR A 204 -0.66 -1.30 1.33
N LYS A 205 0.18 -2.22 0.86
CA LYS A 205 1.08 -3.00 1.72
C LYS A 205 2.14 -2.12 2.40
N ALA A 206 2.70 -1.14 1.70
CA ALA A 206 3.63 -0.18 2.29
C ALA A 206 2.96 0.70 3.37
N ILE A 207 1.70 1.10 3.17
CA ILE A 207 0.89 1.80 4.17
C ILE A 207 0.69 0.93 5.42
N THR A 208 0.31 -0.34 5.26
CA THR A 208 0.15 -1.28 6.39
C THR A 208 1.43 -1.36 7.22
N LEU A 209 2.58 -1.52 6.56
CA LEU A 209 3.88 -1.55 7.26
C LEU A 209 4.22 -0.20 7.91
N ALA A 210 3.87 0.93 7.28
CA ALA A 210 4.08 2.26 7.87
C ALA A 210 3.24 2.46 9.15
N ILE A 211 2.02 1.94 9.19
CA ILE A 211 1.19 1.92 10.41
C ILE A 211 1.86 1.09 11.50
N GLU A 212 2.28 -0.14 11.18
CA GLU A 212 2.97 -1.05 12.13
C GLU A 212 4.26 -0.45 12.70
N ASN A 213 4.92 0.45 11.96
CA ASN A 213 6.16 1.11 12.35
C ASN A 213 5.97 2.56 12.84
N HIS A 214 4.73 3.03 12.98
CA HIS A 214 4.40 4.39 13.44
C HIS A 214 5.04 5.51 12.61
N ASP A 215 5.22 5.30 11.30
CA ASP A 215 5.86 6.26 10.38
C ASP A 215 4.82 7.16 9.70
N TYR A 216 4.42 8.22 10.40
CA TYR A 216 3.45 9.21 9.92
C TYR A 216 3.91 9.97 8.68
N GLU A 217 5.22 10.23 8.55
CA GLU A 217 5.76 10.92 7.37
C GLU A 217 5.54 10.08 6.11
N CYS A 218 5.76 8.77 6.23
CA CYS A 218 5.47 7.83 5.15
C CYS A 218 3.97 7.74 4.83
N LEU A 219 3.10 7.77 5.86
CA LEU A 219 1.64 7.80 5.63
C LEU A 219 1.19 9.03 4.85
N GLU A 220 1.75 10.21 5.16
CA GLU A 220 1.48 11.43 4.41
C GLU A 220 2.03 11.37 2.97
N GLU A 221 3.27 10.90 2.80
CA GLU A 221 3.89 10.71 1.49
C GLU A 221 3.04 9.79 0.59
N LEU A 222 2.48 8.73 1.17
CA LEU A 222 1.63 7.77 0.46
C LEU A 222 0.16 8.19 0.37
N LYS A 223 -0.23 9.37 0.89
CA LYS A 223 -1.62 9.84 0.98
C LYS A 223 -2.55 8.81 1.62
N ALA A 224 -2.13 8.17 2.71
CA ALA A 224 -2.67 6.90 3.19
C ALA A 224 -4.15 6.91 3.60
N ARG A 225 -4.68 8.06 4.06
CA ARG A 225 -6.11 8.23 4.38
C ARG A 225 -7.02 8.39 3.16
N ILE A 226 -6.45 8.65 1.97
CA ILE A 226 -7.21 8.90 0.75
C ILE A 226 -7.32 7.60 -0.06
N ASN A 227 -8.56 7.18 -0.30
CA ASN A 227 -8.87 6.22 -1.35
C ASN A 227 -8.99 6.97 -2.69
N PRO A 228 -8.21 6.62 -3.72
CA PRO A 228 -8.22 7.34 -4.99
C PRO A 228 -9.53 7.22 -5.77
N ALA A 229 -10.36 6.20 -5.53
CA ALA A 229 -11.69 6.10 -6.13
C ALA A 229 -12.62 7.26 -5.74
N ILE A 230 -12.35 7.99 -4.64
CA ILE A 230 -13.13 9.18 -4.29
C ILE A 230 -13.04 10.26 -5.38
N TYR A 231 -11.93 10.36 -6.10
CA TYR A 231 -11.79 11.35 -7.19
C TYR A 231 -12.65 11.04 -8.43
N ASN A 232 -13.16 9.81 -8.55
CA ASN A 232 -14.15 9.46 -9.57
C ASN A 232 -15.56 9.98 -9.23
N LEU A 233 -15.80 10.33 -7.97
CA LEU A 233 -17.11 10.74 -7.51
C LEU A 233 -17.36 12.20 -7.85
N THR A 234 -18.61 12.51 -8.18
CA THR A 234 -19.09 13.86 -8.44
C THR A 234 -20.43 14.08 -7.75
N ILE A 235 -20.86 15.34 -7.67
CA ILE A 235 -22.20 15.68 -7.16
C ILE A 235 -23.35 15.07 -8.00
N PHE A 236 -23.07 14.59 -9.22
CA PHE A 236 -24.04 13.96 -10.13
C PHE A 236 -23.94 12.43 -10.17
N ASP A 237 -22.77 11.89 -9.86
CA ASP A 237 -22.45 10.47 -9.99
C ASP A 237 -21.55 10.06 -8.83
N ASN A 238 -22.13 9.37 -7.86
CA ASN A 238 -21.44 8.80 -6.71
C ASN A 238 -21.44 7.27 -6.78
N ARG A 239 -21.41 6.68 -7.98
CA ARG A 239 -21.26 5.22 -8.16
C ARG A 239 -19.91 4.74 -7.60
N GLY A 240 -19.90 4.40 -6.31
CA GLY A 240 -18.73 3.95 -5.58
C GLY A 240 -18.36 2.48 -5.77
N GLU A 241 -18.71 1.85 -6.89
CA GLU A 241 -18.33 0.45 -7.18
C GLU A 241 -16.82 0.23 -7.01
N TRP A 242 -16.03 1.22 -7.40
CA TRP A 242 -14.57 1.25 -7.24
C TRP A 242 -14.10 1.33 -5.77
N LEU A 243 -14.88 1.91 -4.86
CA LEU A 243 -14.52 1.96 -3.44
C LEU A 243 -14.54 0.55 -2.83
N GLU A 244 -15.53 -0.27 -3.13
CA GLU A 244 -15.54 -1.65 -2.60
C GLU A 244 -14.48 -2.53 -3.29
N GLU A 245 -14.15 -2.29 -4.57
CA GLU A 245 -13.05 -3.02 -5.25
C GLU A 245 -11.67 -2.72 -4.68
N GLN A 246 -11.43 -1.50 -4.21
CA GLN A 246 -10.15 -1.07 -3.61
C GLN A 246 -10.08 -1.29 -2.10
N ARG A 247 -11.07 -1.96 -1.52
CA ARG A 247 -11.11 -2.26 -0.09
C ARG A 247 -10.03 -3.28 0.28
N ASP A 248 -9.26 -2.97 1.30
CA ASP A 248 -8.28 -3.88 1.88
C ASP A 248 -8.61 -4.16 3.35
N ASP A 249 -9.07 -5.39 3.63
CA ASP A 249 -9.52 -5.79 4.96
C ASP A 249 -8.35 -5.89 5.96
N GLU A 250 -7.13 -6.17 5.50
CA GLU A 250 -5.92 -6.22 6.34
C GLU A 250 -5.54 -4.80 6.79
N LEU A 251 -5.57 -3.82 5.89
CA LEU A 251 -5.38 -2.41 6.23
C LEU A 251 -6.40 -1.94 7.27
N ILE A 252 -7.69 -2.27 7.07
CA ILE A 252 -8.76 -1.91 8.01
C ILE A 252 -8.49 -2.52 9.40
N GLU A 253 -8.10 -3.79 9.46
CA GLU A 253 -7.76 -4.46 10.72
C GLU A 253 -6.52 -3.84 11.38
N THR A 254 -5.49 -3.52 10.60
CA THR A 254 -4.27 -2.87 11.09
C THR A 254 -4.57 -1.49 11.67
N ILE A 255 -5.40 -0.67 11.02
CA ILE A 255 -5.83 0.65 11.54
C ILE A 255 -6.60 0.48 12.86
N ALA A 256 -7.55 -0.46 12.93
CA ALA A 256 -8.39 -0.67 14.12
C ALA A 256 -7.60 -1.10 15.37
N ASN A 257 -6.44 -1.71 15.17
CA ASN A 257 -5.53 -2.18 16.22
C ASN A 257 -4.33 -1.25 16.47
N ALA A 258 -4.25 -0.14 15.74
CA ALA A 258 -3.14 0.80 15.86
C ALA A 258 -3.20 1.64 17.14
N ASP A 259 -2.17 2.45 17.36
CA ASP A 259 -2.14 3.40 18.46
C ASP A 259 -3.09 4.60 18.25
N GLU A 260 -3.24 5.40 19.30
CA GLU A 260 -4.08 6.61 19.33
C GLU A 260 -3.78 7.58 18.18
N LYS A 261 -2.52 7.84 17.88
CA LYS A 261 -2.13 8.82 16.86
C LYS A 261 -2.43 8.33 15.45
N ILE A 262 -2.27 7.05 15.16
CA ILE A 262 -2.69 6.46 13.87
C ILE A 262 -4.20 6.51 13.75
N ILE A 263 -4.92 6.12 14.80
CA ILE A 263 -6.39 6.19 14.82
C ILE A 263 -6.85 7.63 14.61
N ASP A 264 -6.22 8.61 15.25
CA ASP A 264 -6.50 10.02 15.03
C ASP A 264 -6.26 10.41 13.57
N TYR A 265 -5.11 10.04 12.98
CA TYR A 265 -4.79 10.33 11.59
C TYR A 265 -5.88 9.84 10.59
N TYR A 266 -6.41 8.63 10.79
CA TYR A 266 -7.46 8.06 9.93
C TYR A 266 -8.88 8.56 10.25
N THR A 267 -9.05 9.29 11.35
CA THR A 267 -10.35 9.82 11.77
C THR A 267 -10.46 11.33 11.60
N GLU A 268 -9.40 12.00 11.16
CA GLU A 268 -9.47 13.38 10.73
C GLU A 268 -10.13 13.52 9.36
N GLU A 269 -10.89 14.59 9.20
CA GLU A 269 -11.45 14.99 7.92
C GLU A 269 -10.33 15.41 6.94
N PHE A 270 -10.58 15.23 5.66
CA PHE A 270 -9.73 15.73 4.59
C PHE A 270 -10.57 16.29 3.44
N VAL A 271 -10.00 17.25 2.71
CA VAL A 271 -10.67 17.93 1.61
C VAL A 271 -10.16 17.39 0.28
N ILE A 272 -11.07 17.12 -0.64
CA ILE A 272 -10.80 16.73 -2.03
C ILE A 272 -11.45 17.73 -2.98
N GLU A 273 -10.71 18.08 -4.03
CA GLU A 273 -11.22 18.86 -5.15
C GLU A 273 -11.78 17.92 -6.23
N ASP A 274 -13.05 18.10 -6.63
CA ASP A 274 -13.67 17.36 -7.73
C ASP A 274 -13.18 17.84 -9.12
N ILE A 275 -13.58 17.13 -10.19
CA ILE A 275 -13.22 17.49 -11.57
C ILE A 275 -13.68 18.90 -12.01
N ASN A 276 -14.61 19.51 -11.26
CA ASN A 276 -15.13 20.85 -11.49
C ASN A 276 -14.54 21.90 -10.53
N LYS A 277 -13.49 21.54 -9.79
CA LYS A 277 -12.81 22.40 -8.82
C LYS A 277 -13.63 22.77 -7.58
N ARG A 278 -14.59 21.91 -7.19
CA ARG A 278 -15.33 22.09 -5.94
C ARG A 278 -14.66 21.30 -4.83
N GLU A 279 -14.54 21.91 -3.66
CA GLU A 279 -14.01 21.27 -2.47
C GLU A 279 -15.10 20.51 -1.73
N HIS A 280 -14.78 19.29 -1.34
CA HIS A 280 -15.66 18.36 -0.64
C HIS A 280 -14.90 17.75 0.54
N THR A 281 -15.55 17.66 1.70
CA THR A 281 -14.96 17.15 2.93
C THR A 281 -15.35 15.69 3.11
N PHE A 282 -14.36 14.83 3.40
CA PHE A 282 -14.56 13.40 3.61
C PHE A 282 -13.85 12.94 4.89
N MET A 283 -14.33 11.84 5.45
CA MET A 283 -13.56 10.97 6.37
C MET A 283 -13.05 9.73 5.64
N PHE A 284 -12.20 8.94 6.30
CA PHE A 284 -11.76 7.66 5.74
C PHE A 284 -12.95 6.78 5.34
N PRO A 285 -13.06 6.31 4.07
CA PRO A 285 -14.27 5.66 3.56
C PRO A 285 -14.73 4.43 4.33
N TYR A 286 -13.79 3.67 4.91
CA TYR A 286 -14.10 2.42 5.62
C TYR A 286 -14.12 2.59 7.14
N LEU A 287 -14.29 3.82 7.64
CA LEU A 287 -14.26 4.11 9.06
C LEU A 287 -15.34 3.33 9.85
N ASN A 288 -16.49 3.06 9.23
CA ASN A 288 -17.52 2.19 9.80
C ASN A 288 -16.99 0.79 10.18
N ARG A 289 -16.16 0.19 9.33
CA ARG A 289 -15.57 -1.14 9.53
C ARG A 289 -14.46 -1.09 10.58
N VAL A 290 -13.63 -0.05 10.56
CA VAL A 290 -12.61 0.22 11.59
C VAL A 290 -13.29 0.29 12.97
N VAL A 291 -14.34 1.10 13.10
CA VAL A 291 -15.11 1.24 14.36
C VAL A 291 -15.73 -0.08 14.80
N ALA A 292 -16.28 -0.87 13.88
CA ALA A 292 -16.85 -2.19 14.21
C ALA A 292 -15.80 -3.14 14.81
N ILE A 293 -14.59 -3.18 14.26
CA ILE A 293 -13.47 -3.97 14.80
C ILE A 293 -13.02 -3.40 16.15
N MET A 294 -12.88 -2.08 16.27
CA MET A 294 -12.49 -1.42 17.53
C MET A 294 -13.47 -1.73 18.67
N ILE A 295 -14.79 -1.72 18.41
CA ILE A 295 -15.83 -2.11 19.37
C ILE A 295 -15.66 -3.56 19.79
N LYS A 296 -15.47 -4.48 18.84
CA LYS A 296 -15.24 -5.90 19.11
C LYS A 296 -14.01 -6.12 19.99
N ASN A 297 -12.96 -5.34 19.76
CA ASN A 297 -11.68 -5.42 20.48
C ASN A 297 -11.68 -4.62 21.79
N LYS A 298 -12.79 -3.92 22.12
CA LYS A 298 -12.90 -3.03 23.29
C LYS A 298 -11.80 -1.96 23.32
N ASN A 299 -11.47 -1.41 22.16
CA ASN A 299 -10.47 -0.35 22.05
C ASN A 299 -10.98 0.91 22.80
N PRO A 300 -10.20 1.50 23.71
CA PRO A 300 -10.62 2.65 24.50
C PRO A 300 -10.90 3.91 23.66
N MET A 301 -10.34 4.00 22.45
CA MET A 301 -10.50 5.16 21.57
C MET A 301 -11.85 5.22 20.84
N VAL A 302 -12.67 4.16 20.89
CA VAL A 302 -13.96 4.09 20.16
C VAL A 302 -14.85 5.30 20.42
N GLY A 303 -14.91 5.78 21.66
CA GLY A 303 -15.73 6.95 22.02
C GLY A 303 -15.32 8.20 21.26
N SER A 304 -14.02 8.51 21.23
CA SER A 304 -13.46 9.66 20.49
C SER A 304 -13.70 9.56 18.99
N VAL A 305 -13.50 8.36 18.42
CA VAL A 305 -13.74 8.12 16.99
C VAL A 305 -15.22 8.34 16.63
N LEU A 306 -16.13 7.85 17.46
CA LEU A 306 -17.57 8.08 17.28
C LEU A 306 -17.92 9.56 17.37
N ASP A 307 -17.32 10.32 18.30
CA ASP A 307 -17.56 11.76 18.41
C ASP A 307 -17.16 12.53 17.15
N LYS A 308 -16.01 12.20 16.55
CA LYS A 308 -15.59 12.79 15.26
C LYS A 308 -16.56 12.41 14.13
N ALA A 309 -16.97 11.15 14.04
CA ALA A 309 -17.93 10.70 13.03
C ALA A 309 -19.33 11.33 13.20
N ILE A 310 -19.78 11.52 14.44
CA ILE A 310 -21.04 12.21 14.77
C ILE A 310 -20.96 13.67 14.32
N LYS A 311 -19.85 14.36 14.63
CA LYS A 311 -19.63 15.73 14.18
C LYS A 311 -19.69 15.81 12.64
N HIS A 312 -18.95 14.95 11.94
CA HIS A 312 -18.95 14.92 10.48
C HIS A 312 -20.35 14.72 9.89
N ASN A 313 -21.09 13.71 10.37
CA ASN A 313 -22.46 13.46 9.90
C ASN A 313 -23.42 14.62 10.20
N ARG A 314 -23.23 15.31 11.34
CA ARG A 314 -24.04 16.48 11.72
C ARG A 314 -23.75 17.65 10.81
N ASP A 315 -22.47 17.96 10.59
CA ASP A 315 -22.02 19.02 9.69
C ASP A 315 -22.56 18.78 8.26
N ALA A 316 -22.52 17.53 7.79
CA ALA A 316 -23.07 17.14 6.49
C ALA A 316 -24.61 17.31 6.42
N LEU A 317 -25.34 16.94 7.48
CA LEU A 317 -26.80 17.14 7.56
C LEU A 317 -27.17 18.63 7.59
N GLU A 318 -26.42 19.45 8.31
CA GLU A 318 -26.63 20.90 8.38
C GLU A 318 -26.37 21.56 7.03
N GLN A 319 -25.26 21.20 6.36
CA GLN A 319 -24.96 21.67 5.01
C GLN A 319 -26.05 21.28 4.02
N LEU A 320 -26.51 20.02 4.05
CA LEU A 320 -27.59 19.54 3.18
C LEU A 320 -28.88 20.34 3.39
N LYS A 321 -29.28 20.57 4.65
CA LYS A 321 -30.48 21.38 4.97
C LYS A 321 -30.36 22.80 4.45
N GLN A 322 -29.20 23.45 4.67
CA GLN A 322 -28.97 24.80 4.19
C GLN A 322 -29.10 24.88 2.65
N GLN A 323 -28.49 23.94 1.93
CA GLN A 323 -28.56 23.90 0.46
C GLN A 323 -29.97 23.58 -0.06
N LEU A 324 -30.72 22.71 0.63
CA LEU A 324 -32.13 22.44 0.31
C LEU A 324 -33.02 23.66 0.52
N ASP A 325 -32.84 24.37 1.65
CA ASP A 325 -33.59 25.58 1.97
C ASP A 325 -33.31 26.69 0.95
N GLU A 326 -32.02 26.91 0.62
CA GLU A 326 -31.60 27.90 -0.38
C GLU A 326 -32.22 27.61 -1.75
N TYR A 327 -32.18 26.35 -2.21
CA TYR A 327 -32.73 26.01 -3.51
C TYR A 327 -34.26 26.02 -3.53
N THR A 328 -34.92 25.64 -2.43
CA THR A 328 -36.37 25.79 -2.25
C THR A 328 -36.77 27.26 -2.37
N ASP A 329 -36.04 28.16 -1.73
CA ASP A 329 -36.25 29.61 -1.80
C ASP A 329 -36.12 30.15 -3.22
N ILE A 330 -35.09 29.74 -3.96
CA ILE A 330 -34.87 30.12 -5.36
C ILE A 330 -36.07 29.68 -6.22
N LEU A 331 -36.43 28.40 -6.14
CA LEU A 331 -37.54 27.82 -6.89
C LEU A 331 -38.88 28.47 -6.55
N TYR A 332 -39.09 28.78 -5.28
CA TYR A 332 -40.30 29.44 -4.80
C TYR A 332 -40.40 30.86 -5.37
N ARG A 333 -39.33 31.66 -5.30
CA ARG A 333 -39.29 33.03 -5.84
C ARG A 333 -39.50 33.06 -7.34
N GLU A 334 -38.87 32.16 -8.10
CA GLU A 334 -39.07 32.05 -9.54
C GLU A 334 -40.53 31.79 -9.91
N ARG A 335 -41.21 30.93 -9.13
CA ARG A 335 -42.60 30.53 -9.38
C ARG A 335 -43.63 31.54 -8.91
N THR A 336 -43.26 32.43 -7.97
CA THR A 336 -44.16 33.41 -7.37
C THR A 336 -43.89 34.85 -7.79
N ALA A 337 -42.86 35.09 -8.62
CA ALA A 337 -42.43 36.42 -9.04
C ALA A 337 -43.55 37.35 -9.55
N MET A 338 -44.59 36.81 -10.19
CA MET A 338 -45.74 37.58 -10.68
C MET A 338 -46.75 38.03 -9.60
N PHE A 339 -46.58 37.59 -8.35
CA PHE A 339 -47.47 37.84 -7.22
C PHE A 339 -46.75 38.37 -5.97
N ASN A 340 -45.53 38.91 -6.13
CA ASN A 340 -44.74 39.43 -5.00
C ASN A 340 -45.43 40.57 -4.22
N ASP A 341 -46.29 41.36 -4.86
CA ASP A 341 -46.94 42.55 -4.25
C ASP A 341 -48.39 42.31 -3.79
N LYS A 342 -48.87 41.05 -3.73
CA LYS A 342 -50.28 40.74 -3.43
C LYS A 342 -50.39 39.64 -2.37
N ASP A 343 -50.43 40.05 -1.10
CA ASP A 343 -50.56 39.13 0.05
C ASP A 343 -51.95 39.12 0.70
N ASP A 344 -52.84 40.04 0.31
CA ASP A 344 -54.16 40.21 0.94
C ASP A 344 -55.30 39.36 0.32
N ASP A 345 -55.00 38.54 -0.71
CA ASP A 345 -55.98 37.69 -1.42
C ASP A 345 -55.81 36.21 -1.02
N GLU A 346 -56.87 35.60 -0.47
CA GLU A 346 -56.87 34.20 -0.02
C GLU A 346 -56.51 33.20 -1.14
N LEU A 347 -56.92 33.46 -2.39
CA LEU A 347 -56.57 32.60 -3.53
C LEU A 347 -55.08 32.67 -3.86
N ILE A 348 -54.47 33.84 -3.68
CA ILE A 348 -53.03 34.03 -3.89
C ILE A 348 -52.24 33.35 -2.77
N LYS A 349 -52.74 33.38 -1.53
CA LYS A 349 -52.15 32.66 -0.41
C LYS A 349 -52.15 31.14 -0.64
N GLU A 350 -53.29 30.57 -1.04
CA GLU A 350 -53.39 29.14 -1.36
C GLU A 350 -52.44 28.74 -2.51
N TYR A 351 -52.36 29.57 -3.55
CA TYR A 351 -51.41 29.38 -4.65
C TYR A 351 -49.95 29.40 -4.17
N LYS A 352 -49.57 30.38 -3.33
CA LYS A 352 -48.20 30.49 -2.77
C LYS A 352 -47.86 29.26 -1.93
N GLU A 353 -48.77 28.79 -1.08
CA GLU A 353 -48.57 27.56 -0.29
C GLU A 353 -48.38 26.33 -1.19
N GLN A 354 -49.14 26.22 -2.28
CA GLN A 354 -48.94 25.15 -3.28
C GLN A 354 -47.56 25.24 -3.94
N ARG A 355 -47.12 26.43 -4.35
CA ARG A 355 -45.80 26.62 -4.99
C ARG A 355 -44.64 26.37 -4.04
N HIS A 356 -44.80 26.64 -2.76
CA HIS A 356 -43.81 26.28 -1.74
C HIS A 356 -43.63 24.76 -1.66
N ARG A 357 -44.73 24.00 -1.54
CA ARG A 357 -44.68 22.53 -1.54
C ARG A 357 -44.05 21.96 -2.82
N GLU A 358 -44.38 22.53 -3.98
CA GLU A 358 -43.73 22.16 -5.25
C GLU A 358 -42.23 22.50 -5.23
N ALA A 359 -41.83 23.64 -4.69
CA ALA A 359 -40.43 24.01 -4.55
C ALA A 359 -39.64 23.03 -3.68
N GLU A 360 -40.18 22.65 -2.52
CA GLU A 360 -39.58 21.63 -1.64
C GLU A 360 -39.44 20.28 -2.37
N TYR A 361 -40.49 19.85 -3.08
CA TYR A 361 -40.47 18.61 -3.85
C TYR A 361 -39.35 18.60 -4.91
N TRP A 362 -39.24 19.69 -5.67
CA TRP A 362 -38.22 19.84 -6.72
C TRP A 362 -36.82 20.01 -6.15
N ALA A 363 -36.68 20.68 -5.00
CA ALA A 363 -35.37 20.89 -4.37
C ALA A 363 -34.73 19.57 -3.93
N LYS A 364 -35.54 18.60 -3.52
CA LYS A 364 -35.09 17.26 -3.09
C LYS A 364 -34.67 16.34 -4.24
N GLN A 365 -34.99 16.65 -5.50
CA GLN A 365 -34.73 15.72 -6.63
C GLN A 365 -33.24 15.47 -6.91
N GLY A 366 -32.37 16.39 -6.49
CA GLY A 366 -30.92 16.27 -6.67
C GLY A 366 -30.21 15.52 -5.55
N LEU A 367 -30.94 15.05 -4.53
CA LEU A 367 -30.39 14.35 -3.36
C LEU A 367 -30.30 12.86 -3.64
N TYR A 368 -29.10 12.30 -3.47
CA TYR A 368 -28.85 10.88 -3.62
C TYR A 368 -27.95 10.36 -2.50
N TYR A 369 -28.38 9.28 -1.87
CA TYR A 369 -27.63 8.57 -0.84
C TYR A 369 -27.49 7.10 -1.23
N LYS A 370 -26.25 6.62 -1.30
CA LYS A 370 -25.93 5.23 -1.58
C LYS A 370 -25.60 4.52 -0.28
N GLU A 371 -26.50 3.65 0.18
CA GLU A 371 -26.38 2.97 1.48
C GLU A 371 -25.16 2.05 1.57
N ASP A 372 -24.84 1.31 0.50
CA ASP A 372 -23.74 0.33 0.49
C ASP A 372 -22.37 0.97 0.76
N ASP A 373 -22.11 2.13 0.16
CA ASP A 373 -20.81 2.82 0.24
C ASP A 373 -20.85 4.02 1.21
N GLY A 374 -22.02 4.32 1.79
CA GLY A 374 -22.25 5.47 2.66
C GLY A 374 -22.10 6.83 1.96
N MET A 375 -22.14 6.89 0.62
CA MET A 375 -21.90 8.14 -0.11
C MET A 375 -23.15 9.00 -0.23
N LEU A 376 -23.02 10.28 0.11
CA LEU A 376 -24.05 11.31 -0.01
C LEU A 376 -23.63 12.30 -1.11
N SER A 377 -24.50 12.51 -2.09
CA SER A 377 -24.38 13.59 -3.05
C SER A 377 -25.67 14.42 -3.09
N TYR A 378 -25.50 15.73 -3.23
CA TYR A 378 -26.59 16.65 -3.52
C TYR A 378 -26.13 17.60 -4.62
N HIS A 379 -26.98 17.82 -5.61
CA HIS A 379 -26.75 18.83 -6.63
C HIS A 379 -28.01 19.64 -6.90
N TYR A 380 -27.82 20.93 -7.18
CA TYR A 380 -28.89 21.82 -7.59
C TYR A 380 -28.35 22.88 -8.54
N SER A 381 -29.25 23.56 -9.25
CA SER A 381 -28.90 24.56 -10.26
C SER A 381 -29.54 25.89 -9.90
N PRO A 382 -28.81 26.80 -9.21
CA PRO A 382 -29.34 28.13 -8.87
C PRO A 382 -29.50 29.02 -10.11
N ASP A 383 -28.79 28.72 -11.19
CA ASP A 383 -28.92 29.33 -12.52
C ASP A 383 -28.67 28.24 -13.57
N LYS A 384 -29.34 28.31 -14.73
CA LYS A 384 -29.38 27.31 -15.83
C LYS A 384 -28.01 26.86 -16.35
N ARG A 385 -26.92 27.49 -15.94
CA ARG A 385 -25.54 27.19 -16.38
C ARG A 385 -24.57 26.86 -15.24
N LYS A 386 -25.04 26.85 -13.99
CA LYS A 386 -24.22 26.56 -12.82
C LYS A 386 -24.89 25.46 -12.00
N PHE A 387 -24.08 24.49 -11.58
CA PHE A 387 -24.48 23.50 -10.60
C PHE A 387 -23.65 23.66 -9.35
N GLU A 388 -24.34 23.67 -8.23
CA GLU A 388 -23.81 23.70 -6.87
C GLU A 388 -24.27 22.47 -6.13
N GLY A 389 -23.69 22.20 -4.97
CA GLY A 389 -23.99 20.98 -4.24
C GLY A 389 -22.91 20.58 -3.25
N MET A 390 -22.99 19.34 -2.80
CA MET A 390 -22.04 18.72 -1.91
C MET A 390 -21.86 17.24 -2.25
N LEU A 391 -20.72 16.70 -1.89
CA LEU A 391 -20.39 15.29 -1.96
C LEU A 391 -19.61 14.94 -0.69
N THR A 392 -19.99 13.87 0.00
CA THR A 392 -19.31 13.41 1.22
C THR A 392 -19.64 11.95 1.51
N ASN A 393 -18.95 11.33 2.48
CA ASN A 393 -19.27 10.03 3.02
C ASN A 393 -19.90 10.13 4.42
N ILE A 394 -21.09 9.55 4.56
CA ILE A 394 -21.81 9.46 5.82
C ILE A 394 -21.46 8.15 6.51
N ILE A 395 -21.05 8.24 7.76
CA ILE A 395 -20.61 7.07 8.54
C ILE A 395 -21.82 6.45 9.25
N SER A 396 -22.01 5.14 9.07
CA SER A 396 -22.99 4.37 9.83
C SER A 396 -22.35 3.10 10.40
N VAL A 397 -22.75 2.68 11.60
CA VAL A 397 -22.18 1.51 12.27
C VAL A 397 -23.27 0.47 12.50
N GLY A 398 -23.14 -0.68 11.82
CA GLY A 398 -24.13 -1.76 11.89
C GLY A 398 -24.03 -2.67 13.12
N CYS A 399 -22.98 -2.53 13.94
CA CYS A 399 -22.77 -3.37 15.12
C CYS A 399 -23.37 -2.73 16.39
N LYS A 400 -23.62 -3.56 17.41
CA LYS A 400 -24.14 -3.13 18.72
C LYS A 400 -23.03 -3.20 19.76
N SER A 401 -23.00 -2.23 20.68
CA SER A 401 -22.14 -2.29 21.87
C SER A 401 -22.92 -2.73 23.10
N LYS A 402 -22.23 -3.42 24.02
CA LYS A 402 -22.75 -3.68 25.38
C LYS A 402 -22.46 -2.54 26.34
N ASP A 403 -21.50 -1.69 25.98
CA ASP A 403 -21.20 -0.45 26.70
C ASP A 403 -22.29 0.56 26.38
N THR A 404 -22.95 1.09 27.42
CA THR A 404 -24.10 1.99 27.29
C THR A 404 -23.70 3.31 26.64
N GLU A 405 -22.56 3.89 26.98
CA GLU A 405 -22.10 5.17 26.42
C GLU A 405 -21.80 5.02 24.92
N ILE A 406 -21.09 3.95 24.55
CA ILE A 406 -20.81 3.65 23.15
C ILE A 406 -22.09 3.33 22.38
N ALA A 407 -23.05 2.63 23.00
CA ALA A 407 -24.34 2.33 22.37
C ALA A 407 -25.17 3.60 22.11
N GLU A 408 -25.15 4.57 23.02
CA GLU A 408 -25.80 5.87 22.84
C GLU A 408 -25.19 6.64 21.67
N LYS A 409 -23.85 6.71 21.58
CA LYS A 409 -23.15 7.34 20.45
C LYS A 409 -23.45 6.66 19.11
N ILE A 410 -23.50 5.33 19.06
CA ILE A 410 -23.90 4.60 17.84
C ILE A 410 -25.34 4.95 17.44
N ASN A 411 -26.26 5.05 18.41
CA ASN A 411 -27.65 5.41 18.14
C ASN A 411 -27.77 6.85 17.61
N GLU A 412 -27.02 7.79 18.18
CA GLU A 412 -26.95 9.17 17.68
C GLU A 412 -26.41 9.21 16.25
N LEU A 413 -25.25 8.58 16.01
CA LEU A 413 -24.61 8.51 14.70
C LEU A 413 -25.58 7.97 13.63
N ASN A 414 -26.18 6.81 13.89
CA ASN A 414 -27.13 6.17 12.96
C ASN A 414 -28.45 6.94 12.86
N GLY A 415 -28.83 7.70 13.89
CA GLY A 415 -29.99 8.61 13.86
C GLY A 415 -29.79 9.75 12.86
N LEU A 416 -28.58 10.32 12.79
CA LEU A 416 -28.24 11.33 11.79
C LEU A 416 -28.37 10.78 10.36
N VAL A 417 -27.92 9.54 10.13
CA VAL A 417 -28.05 8.88 8.81
C VAL A 417 -29.51 8.71 8.41
N LYS A 418 -30.37 8.30 9.35
CA LYS A 418 -31.82 8.20 9.10
C LYS A 418 -32.43 9.54 8.71
N ASN A 419 -32.06 10.62 9.40
CA ASN A 419 -32.54 11.97 9.07
C ASN A 419 -32.14 12.37 7.64
N ILE A 420 -30.91 12.05 7.21
CA ILE A 420 -30.45 12.31 5.83
C ILE A 420 -31.29 11.52 4.82
N ILE A 421 -31.50 10.22 5.06
CA ILE A 421 -32.32 9.36 4.19
C ILE A 421 -33.77 9.87 4.10
N GLU A 422 -34.34 10.31 5.23
CA GLU A 422 -35.71 10.83 5.30
C GLU A 422 -35.89 12.14 4.52
N LEU A 423 -34.87 13.00 4.48
CA LEU A 423 -34.90 14.21 3.64
C LEU A 423 -35.04 13.88 2.14
N GLY A 424 -34.48 12.76 1.69
CA GLY A 424 -34.53 12.30 0.30
C GLY A 424 -35.79 11.54 -0.08
N LYS A 425 -36.66 11.19 0.86
CA LYS A 425 -37.93 10.52 0.53
C LYS A 425 -38.91 11.53 -0.07
N HIS A 426 -39.55 11.12 -1.17
CA HIS A 426 -40.68 11.84 -1.76
C HIS A 426 -41.96 11.26 -1.16
N GLU A 427 -42.74 12.09 -0.44
CA GLU A 427 -44.11 11.76 -0.02
C GLU A 427 -45.13 12.00 -1.13
#